data_AF-A0A958WRA0-F1
#
_entry.id   AF-A0A958WRA0-F1
#
_cell.length_a   1.000
_cell.length_b   1.000
_cell.length_c   1.000
_cell.angle_alpha   90.00
_cell.angle_beta   90.00
_cell.angle_gamma   90.00
#
_symmetry.space_group_name_H-M   'P 1'
#
loop_
_entity.id
_entity.type
_entity.pdbx_description
1 polymer ?
#
loop_
_entity_poly.entity_id
_entity_poly.type
_entity_poly.pdbx_seq_one_letter_code
_entity_poly.pdbx_strand_id
1 'polypeptide(L)'
;MKNCRSCQQAIPDNARFCPYCGKSVIETTITCPSCGEENDLDEATCQKCGFRLLNKKQHAPPPPPKDDIFENTKTESTEQEIADRFSLAFERRLAEEHAPKLHGEYIERFYKSDFRKSVDYRIQQLAEEVRRLAGDQAQVEALKSNLLKPALEELIDYFIVQYCGDLNEAHLPETILKYQGLPVEKINLAQMAADYLDFDHEGESVYTNFVTMPSHKLKNAAQSFLKPKKGETIFFICDLSVLGSCKDGFAMTNECLYWKMPLEKPQRVYYKNLEEVKRQEDWITINGIFFNASKSLNLKLMRLLKRMRG
;
A
#
# COMPACT_ATOMS: atom_id res chain seq x y z
N MET A 1 -1.55 15.01 -34.55
CA MET A 1 -1.44 15.98 -33.45
C MET A 1 -2.84 16.27 -32.95
N LYS A 2 -3.04 16.35 -31.62
CA LYS A 2 -4.32 16.67 -30.99
C LYS A 2 -4.19 17.94 -30.14
N ASN A 3 -5.30 18.59 -29.82
CA ASN A 3 -5.29 19.75 -28.92
C ASN A 3 -5.59 19.30 -27.49
N CYS A 4 -4.85 19.83 -26.51
CA CYS A 4 -5.13 19.59 -25.10
C CYS A 4 -6.52 20.15 -24.74
N ARG A 5 -7.43 19.33 -24.22
CA ARG A 5 -8.78 19.80 -23.83
C ARG A 5 -8.78 20.83 -22.68
N SER A 6 -7.68 20.97 -21.94
CA SER A 6 -7.61 21.94 -20.84
C SER A 6 -6.96 23.27 -21.18
N CYS A 7 -5.91 23.30 -22.01
CA CYS A 7 -5.22 24.55 -22.36
C CYS A 7 -5.23 24.85 -23.87
N GLN A 8 -5.86 23.98 -24.67
CA GLN A 8 -6.05 24.09 -26.12
C GLN A 8 -4.77 24.10 -26.97
N GLN A 9 -3.60 24.02 -26.35
CA GLN A 9 -2.32 23.91 -27.04
C GLN A 9 -2.21 22.57 -27.78
N ALA A 10 -1.59 22.61 -28.97
CA ALA A 10 -1.30 21.42 -29.78
C ALA A 10 -0.29 20.52 -29.08
N ILE A 11 -0.56 19.22 -29.06
CA ILE A 11 0.25 18.20 -28.41
C ILE A 11 0.40 16.96 -29.31
N PRO A 12 1.46 16.16 -29.12
CA PRO A 12 1.62 14.88 -29.81
C PRO A 12 0.45 13.93 -29.55
N ASP A 13 0.07 13.10 -30.53
CA ASP A 13 -1.09 12.18 -30.41
C ASP A 13 -0.90 11.14 -29.29
N ASN A 14 0.34 10.76 -29.03
CA ASN A 14 0.74 9.83 -27.97
C ASN A 14 1.02 10.50 -26.61
N ALA A 15 0.81 11.81 -26.47
CA ALA A 15 1.08 12.51 -25.22
C ALA A 15 0.10 12.05 -24.11
N ARG A 16 0.65 11.48 -23.02
CA ARG A 16 -0.11 11.10 -21.81
C ARG A 16 -0.41 12.29 -20.91
N PHE A 17 0.47 13.28 -20.90
CA PHE A 17 0.32 14.55 -20.17
C PHE A 17 0.60 15.71 -21.11
N CYS A 18 -0.09 16.84 -20.92
CA CYS A 18 0.15 18.04 -21.71
C CYS A 18 1.43 18.73 -21.20
N PRO A 19 2.45 18.93 -22.05
CA PRO A 19 3.70 19.56 -21.63
C PRO A 19 3.55 21.04 -21.26
N TYR A 20 2.45 21.68 -21.67
CA TYR A 20 2.21 23.11 -21.41
C TYR A 20 1.40 23.39 -20.15
N CYS A 21 0.55 22.46 -19.70
CA CYS A 21 -0.31 22.68 -18.52
C CYS A 21 -0.28 21.56 -17.49
N GLY A 22 0.50 20.50 -17.72
CA GLY A 22 0.69 19.37 -16.79
C GLY A 22 -0.51 18.42 -16.66
N LYS A 23 -1.69 18.76 -17.20
CA LYS A 23 -2.88 17.90 -17.10
C LYS A 23 -2.78 16.67 -17.99
N SER A 24 -3.28 15.56 -17.45
CA SER A 24 -3.42 14.29 -18.17
C SER A 24 -4.31 14.44 -19.40
N VAL A 25 -3.89 13.82 -20.50
CA VAL A 25 -4.59 13.83 -21.80
C VAL A 25 -5.08 12.42 -22.14
N ILE A 26 -5.22 11.57 -21.13
CA ILE A 26 -5.84 10.26 -21.24
C ILE A 26 -7.32 10.51 -21.53
N GLU A 27 -7.81 9.96 -22.65
CA GLU A 27 -9.25 9.94 -22.95
C GLU A 27 -9.96 9.26 -21.78
N THR A 28 -11.10 9.79 -21.35
CA THR A 28 -11.88 9.25 -20.22
C THR A 28 -13.09 8.47 -20.70
N THR A 29 -13.39 8.53 -22.01
CA THR A 29 -14.55 7.91 -22.64
C THR A 29 -14.14 7.17 -23.91
N ILE A 30 -14.88 6.11 -24.24
CA ILE A 30 -14.78 5.31 -25.46
C ILE A 30 -16.12 5.36 -26.21
N THR A 31 -16.08 5.68 -27.49
CA THR A 31 -17.28 5.70 -28.33
C THR A 31 -17.59 4.30 -28.85
N CYS A 32 -18.84 3.85 -28.68
CA CYS A 32 -19.27 2.54 -29.14
C CYS A 32 -19.30 2.47 -30.68
N PRO A 33 -18.57 1.53 -31.32
CA PRO A 33 -18.53 1.43 -32.78
C PRO A 33 -19.84 0.90 -33.39
N SER A 34 -20.72 0.31 -32.57
CA SER A 34 -22.01 -0.22 -33.04
C SER A 34 -23.15 0.80 -33.01
N CYS A 35 -23.16 1.74 -32.05
CA CYS A 35 -24.29 2.66 -31.87
C CYS A 35 -23.90 4.14 -31.69
N GLY A 36 -22.60 4.46 -31.62
CA GLY A 36 -22.10 5.83 -31.50
C GLY A 36 -22.20 6.45 -30.10
N GLU A 37 -22.69 5.73 -29.09
CA GLU A 37 -22.80 6.24 -27.72
C GLU A 37 -21.42 6.38 -27.05
N GLU A 38 -21.20 7.43 -26.27
CA GLU A 38 -20.01 7.56 -25.43
C GLU A 38 -20.18 6.74 -24.14
N ASN A 39 -19.20 5.91 -23.81
CA ASN A 39 -19.19 5.06 -22.61
C ASN A 39 -17.92 5.34 -21.81
N ASP A 40 -17.92 5.07 -20.51
CA ASP A 40 -16.71 5.12 -19.72
C ASP A 40 -15.72 4.04 -20.17
N LEU A 41 -14.42 4.33 -20.10
CA LEU A 41 -13.35 3.39 -20.52
C LEU A 41 -13.27 2.11 -19.68
N ASP A 42 -13.92 2.05 -18.52
CA ASP A 42 -13.95 0.86 -17.67
C ASP A 42 -15.19 -0.02 -17.93
N GLU A 43 -16.10 0.40 -18.81
CA GLU A 43 -17.30 -0.37 -19.19
C GLU A 43 -16.96 -1.48 -20.20
N ALA A 44 -17.26 -2.74 -19.84
CA ALA A 44 -17.01 -3.90 -20.70
C ALA A 44 -18.01 -4.02 -21.88
N THR A 45 -19.16 -3.37 -21.74
CA THR A 45 -20.27 -3.39 -22.69
C THR A 45 -20.87 -2.01 -22.80
N CYS A 46 -21.28 -1.62 -24.01
CA CYS A 46 -21.97 -0.36 -24.23
C CYS A 46 -23.28 -0.33 -23.43
N GLN A 47 -23.46 0.69 -22.60
CA GLN A 47 -24.62 0.85 -21.72
C GLN A 47 -25.95 0.99 -22.47
N LYS A 48 -25.89 1.32 -23.77
CA LYS A 48 -27.09 1.53 -24.61
C LYS A 48 -27.47 0.34 -25.47
N CYS A 49 -26.52 -0.28 -26.17
CA CYS A 49 -26.81 -1.34 -27.14
C CYS A 49 -26.28 -2.73 -26.74
N GLY A 50 -25.56 -2.83 -25.62
CA GLY A 50 -24.96 -4.08 -25.16
C GLY A 50 -23.75 -4.55 -25.98
N PHE A 51 -23.31 -3.79 -26.98
CA PHE A 51 -22.13 -4.13 -27.79
C PHE A 51 -20.88 -4.19 -26.91
N ARG A 52 -20.09 -5.26 -27.05
CA ARG A 52 -18.88 -5.48 -26.26
C ARG A 52 -17.77 -4.53 -26.72
N LEU A 53 -17.34 -3.63 -25.85
CA LEU A 53 -16.34 -2.61 -26.18
C LEU A 53 -14.93 -3.24 -26.10
N LEU A 54 -14.17 -3.16 -27.21
CA LEU A 54 -12.78 -3.64 -27.26
C LEU A 54 -11.89 -2.64 -26.51
N ASN A 55 -11.79 -2.81 -25.20
CA ASN A 55 -10.92 -1.98 -24.38
C ASN A 55 -9.45 -2.13 -24.82
N LYS A 56 -8.77 -0.99 -25.08
CA LYS A 56 -7.32 -0.92 -25.31
C LYS A 56 -6.48 -1.39 -24.11
N LYS A 57 -7.10 -1.85 -23.02
CA LYS A 57 -6.47 -2.66 -21.97
C LYS A 57 -6.40 -4.15 -22.39
N GLN A 58 -5.80 -4.40 -23.56
CA GLN A 58 -5.16 -5.69 -23.90
C GLN A 58 -3.64 -5.52 -24.09
N HIS A 59 -3.07 -4.44 -23.56
CA HIS A 59 -1.88 -4.70 -22.78
C HIS A 59 -2.40 -5.38 -21.52
N ALA A 60 -2.28 -6.71 -21.49
CA ALA A 60 -2.04 -7.37 -20.24
C ALA A 60 -1.05 -6.47 -19.47
N PRO A 61 -1.25 -6.18 -18.18
CA PRO A 61 -0.12 -5.71 -17.38
C PRO A 61 1.06 -6.60 -17.77
N PRO A 62 2.29 -6.07 -17.98
CA PRO A 62 3.44 -6.97 -18.01
C PRO A 62 3.22 -7.92 -16.83
N PRO A 63 3.31 -9.25 -17.03
CA PRO A 63 3.05 -10.19 -15.96
C PRO A 63 3.73 -9.62 -14.72
N PRO A 64 3.05 -9.59 -13.55
CA PRO A 64 3.66 -9.09 -12.32
C PRO A 64 5.09 -9.63 -12.33
N PRO A 65 6.12 -8.74 -12.25
CA PRO A 65 7.50 -9.13 -12.54
C PRO A 65 7.70 -10.45 -11.84
N LYS A 66 7.86 -11.54 -12.62
CA LYS A 66 7.54 -12.90 -12.16
C LYS A 66 7.88 -12.98 -10.69
N ASP A 67 6.89 -13.22 -9.83
CA ASP A 67 7.10 -13.45 -8.39
C ASP A 67 7.98 -14.70 -8.14
N ASP A 68 8.67 -15.21 -9.16
CA ASP A 68 9.77 -16.15 -9.14
C ASP A 68 11.04 -15.53 -8.52
N ILE A 69 10.91 -15.06 -7.27
CA ILE A 69 12.01 -15.19 -6.28
C ILE A 69 12.40 -16.69 -6.13
N PHE A 70 11.53 -17.59 -6.62
CA PHE A 70 11.50 -19.02 -6.34
C PHE A 70 12.13 -19.90 -7.43
N GLU A 71 12.49 -19.41 -8.63
CA GLU A 71 12.86 -20.33 -9.73
C GLU A 71 14.36 -20.69 -9.88
N ASN A 72 15.33 -20.06 -9.18
CA ASN A 72 16.73 -20.34 -9.58
C ASN A 72 17.86 -20.07 -8.58
N THR A 73 17.74 -20.53 -7.33
CA THR A 73 18.92 -20.68 -6.46
C THR A 73 19.39 -22.14 -6.49
N LYS A 74 20.42 -22.44 -7.31
CA LYS A 74 21.21 -23.67 -7.15
C LYS A 74 21.92 -23.59 -5.80
N THR A 75 21.27 -24.10 -4.76
CA THR A 75 21.74 -24.08 -3.38
C THR A 75 22.03 -25.49 -2.90
N GLU A 76 23.11 -25.64 -2.13
CA GLU A 76 23.59 -26.94 -1.63
C GLU A 76 22.73 -27.49 -0.46
N SER A 77 21.90 -26.64 0.17
CA SER A 77 20.95 -27.00 1.25
C SER A 77 19.69 -26.12 1.28
N THR A 78 18.59 -26.64 1.86
CA THR A 78 17.33 -25.90 2.06
C THR A 78 17.51 -24.68 2.96
N GLU A 79 18.39 -24.78 3.96
CA GLU A 79 18.76 -23.68 4.85
C GLU A 79 19.33 -22.49 4.06
N GLN A 80 20.24 -22.76 3.11
CA GLN A 80 20.82 -21.70 2.27
C GLN A 80 19.76 -21.06 1.39
N GLU A 81 18.85 -21.86 0.81
CA GLU A 81 17.73 -21.34 0.02
C GLU A 81 16.88 -20.35 0.84
N ILE A 82 16.56 -20.68 2.10
CA ILE A 82 15.76 -19.82 2.97
C ILE A 82 16.56 -18.57 3.40
N ALA A 83 17.86 -18.70 3.65
CA ALA A 83 18.73 -17.56 3.97
C ALA A 83 18.84 -16.55 2.82
N ASP A 84 18.96 -17.04 1.59
CA ASP A 84 18.97 -16.19 0.39
C ASP A 84 17.63 -15.47 0.23
N ARG A 85 16.51 -16.16 0.49
CA ARG A 85 15.17 -15.58 0.48
C ARG A 85 15.00 -14.51 1.55
N PHE A 86 15.47 -14.75 2.77
CA PHE A 86 15.46 -13.74 3.84
C PHE A 86 16.24 -12.50 3.41
N SER A 87 17.45 -12.68 2.88
CA SER A 87 18.32 -11.58 2.45
C SER A 87 17.64 -10.73 1.37
N LEU A 88 17.06 -11.38 0.35
CA LEU A 88 16.33 -10.66 -0.71
C LEU A 88 15.09 -9.94 -0.17
N ALA A 89 14.32 -10.58 0.71
CA ALA A 89 13.15 -9.96 1.32
C ALA A 89 13.53 -8.75 2.19
N PHE A 90 14.65 -8.85 2.91
CA PHE A 90 15.18 -7.79 3.74
C PHE A 90 15.65 -6.60 2.88
N GLU A 91 16.43 -6.84 1.83
CA GLU A 91 16.85 -5.80 0.88
C GLU A 91 15.64 -5.11 0.22
N ARG A 92 14.62 -5.87 -0.18
CA ARG A 92 13.37 -5.32 -0.74
C ARG A 92 12.66 -4.43 0.28
N ARG A 93 12.55 -4.86 1.54
CA ARG A 93 11.95 -4.03 2.60
C ARG A 93 12.72 -2.72 2.78
N LEU A 94 14.05 -2.77 2.82
CA LEU A 94 14.88 -1.57 2.92
C LEU A 94 14.65 -0.63 1.74
N ALA A 95 14.63 -1.15 0.52
CA ALA A 95 14.38 -0.38 -0.69
C ALA A 95 12.99 0.26 -0.74
N GLU A 96 11.97 -0.44 -0.24
CA GLU A 96 10.59 0.05 -0.23
C GLU A 96 10.31 1.06 0.89
N GLU A 97 10.93 0.88 2.06
CA GLU A 97 10.48 1.54 3.29
C GLU A 97 11.50 2.46 3.93
N HIS A 98 12.76 2.49 3.48
CA HIS A 98 13.82 3.24 4.13
C HIS A 98 14.70 4.02 3.13
N ALA A 99 15.20 5.18 3.55
CA ALA A 99 16.09 6.00 2.74
C ALA A 99 17.36 5.21 2.30
N PRO A 100 17.74 5.24 1.01
CA PRO A 100 18.88 4.47 0.49
C PRO A 100 20.21 4.70 1.23
N LYS A 101 20.43 5.94 1.70
CA LYS A 101 21.63 6.31 2.45
C LYS A 101 21.79 5.55 3.78
N LEU A 102 20.70 5.05 4.36
CA LEU A 102 20.71 4.32 5.63
C LEU A 102 20.83 2.80 5.45
N HIS A 103 20.67 2.26 4.23
CA HIS A 103 20.60 0.81 4.01
C HIS A 103 21.82 0.07 4.58
N GLY A 104 23.02 0.64 4.43
CA GLY A 104 24.24 0.09 5.01
C GLY A 104 24.19 -0.03 6.54
N GLU A 105 23.58 0.95 7.21
CA GLU A 105 23.44 0.97 8.68
C GLU A 105 22.48 -0.11 9.17
N TYR A 106 21.38 -0.36 8.45
CA TYR A 106 20.46 -1.47 8.75
C TYR A 106 21.15 -2.84 8.60
N ILE A 107 21.90 -3.02 7.51
CA ILE A 107 22.65 -4.24 7.24
C ILE A 107 23.73 -4.46 8.31
N GLU A 108 24.49 -3.42 8.64
CA GLU A 108 25.50 -3.49 9.68
C GLU A 108 24.89 -3.81 11.05
N ARG A 109 23.76 -3.17 11.40
CA ARG A 109 23.00 -3.45 12.62
C ARG A 109 22.57 -4.91 12.68
N PHE A 110 22.06 -5.46 11.58
CA PHE A 110 21.65 -6.86 11.51
C PHE A 110 22.83 -7.78 11.85
N TYR A 111 23.98 -7.60 11.18
CA TYR A 111 25.15 -8.45 11.39
C TYR A 111 25.82 -8.30 12.77
N LYS A 112 25.72 -7.12 13.39
CA LYS A 112 26.27 -6.86 14.73
C LYS A 112 25.33 -7.25 15.87
N SER A 113 24.04 -7.37 15.60
CA SER A 113 23.04 -7.70 16.62
C SER A 113 22.99 -9.20 16.95
N ASP A 114 22.58 -9.52 18.18
CA ASP A 114 22.25 -10.91 18.54
C ASP A 114 20.99 -11.43 17.82
N PHE A 115 20.22 -10.56 17.17
CA PHE A 115 19.05 -10.95 16.37
C PHE A 115 19.43 -11.90 15.23
N ARG A 116 20.62 -11.76 14.64
CA ARG A 116 21.11 -12.67 13.60
C ARG A 116 21.05 -14.14 14.02
N LYS A 117 21.41 -14.45 15.27
CA LYS A 117 21.32 -15.81 15.82
C LYS A 117 19.88 -16.32 15.84
N SER A 118 18.92 -15.43 16.09
CA SER A 118 17.49 -15.76 16.08
C SER A 118 17.01 -16.06 14.66
N VAL A 119 17.49 -15.31 13.66
CA VAL A 119 17.23 -15.58 12.24
C VAL A 119 17.84 -16.91 11.82
N ASP A 120 19.10 -17.18 12.17
CA ASP A 120 19.78 -18.44 11.85
C ASP A 120 19.00 -19.64 12.43
N TYR A 121 18.57 -19.55 13.70
CA TYR A 121 17.76 -20.58 14.33
C TYR A 121 16.41 -20.77 13.64
N ARG A 122 15.72 -19.67 13.29
CA ARG A 122 14.42 -19.76 12.61
C ARG A 122 14.55 -20.35 11.20
N ILE A 123 15.62 -20.04 10.48
CA ILE A 123 15.92 -20.65 9.18
C ILE A 123 16.06 -22.17 9.30
N GLN A 124 16.78 -22.66 10.33
CA GLN A 124 16.93 -24.09 10.57
C GLN A 124 15.57 -24.77 10.83
N GLN A 125 14.72 -24.16 11.66
CA GLN A 125 13.37 -24.66 11.93
C GLN A 125 12.53 -24.73 10.65
N LEU A 126 12.50 -23.66 9.86
CA LEU A 126 11.75 -23.61 8.60
C LEU A 126 12.27 -24.65 7.60
N ALA A 127 13.59 -24.86 7.53
CA ALA A 127 14.19 -25.88 6.66
C ALA A 127 13.78 -27.30 7.09
N GLU A 128 13.67 -27.56 8.40
CA GLU A 128 13.16 -28.83 8.91
C GLU A 128 11.68 -29.03 8.56
N GLU A 129 10.84 -28.00 8.74
CA GLU A 129 9.42 -28.01 8.38
C GLU A 129 9.22 -28.31 6.89
N VAL A 130 9.99 -27.65 6.01
CA VAL A 130 9.96 -27.90 4.55
C VAL A 130 10.40 -29.33 4.24
N ARG A 131 11.46 -29.85 4.86
CA ARG A 131 11.96 -31.22 4.62
C ARG A 131 10.99 -32.30 5.06
N ARG A 132 10.24 -32.10 6.15
CA ARG A 132 9.24 -33.07 6.66
C ARG A 132 8.11 -33.35 5.66
N LEU A 133 7.92 -32.48 4.67
CA LEU A 133 6.85 -32.57 3.67
C LEU A 133 7.39 -32.95 2.28
N ALA A 134 8.66 -33.36 2.19
CA ALA A 134 9.31 -33.76 0.95
C ALA A 134 8.72 -35.07 0.40
N GLY A 135 7.78 -34.95 -0.53
CA GLY A 135 7.16 -36.07 -1.24
C GLY A 135 6.28 -35.66 -2.41
N ASP A 136 5.75 -34.43 -2.39
CA ASP A 136 4.96 -33.84 -3.48
C ASP A 136 5.46 -32.42 -3.80
N GLN A 137 6.05 -32.26 -4.99
CA GLN A 137 6.69 -31.04 -5.43
C GLN A 137 5.71 -29.85 -5.54
N ALA A 138 4.43 -30.10 -5.83
CA ALA A 138 3.41 -29.05 -5.87
C ALA A 138 3.00 -28.58 -4.47
N GLN A 139 2.92 -29.51 -3.50
CA GLN A 139 2.66 -29.17 -2.11
C GLN A 139 3.83 -28.42 -1.47
N VAL A 140 5.06 -28.79 -1.81
CA VAL A 140 6.27 -28.10 -1.34
C VAL A 140 6.27 -26.64 -1.82
N GLU A 141 5.93 -26.37 -3.07
CA GLU A 141 5.95 -25.00 -3.61
C GLU A 141 4.84 -24.11 -3.03
N ALA A 142 3.64 -24.67 -2.87
CA ALA A 142 2.53 -24.01 -2.20
C ALA A 142 2.85 -23.72 -0.72
N LEU A 143 3.50 -24.67 -0.03
CA LEU A 143 3.95 -24.48 1.34
C LEU A 143 5.03 -23.40 1.41
N LYS A 144 6.05 -23.43 0.56
CA LYS A 144 7.11 -22.42 0.52
C LYS A 144 6.52 -21.01 0.40
N SER A 145 5.51 -20.85 -0.46
CA SER A 145 4.83 -19.57 -0.66
C SER A 145 3.99 -19.13 0.56
N ASN A 146 3.26 -20.06 1.18
CA ASN A 146 2.34 -19.76 2.29
C ASN A 146 3.01 -19.71 3.67
N LEU A 147 4.15 -20.39 3.84
CA LEU A 147 4.87 -20.52 5.11
C LEU A 147 6.07 -19.57 5.17
N LEU A 148 6.96 -19.62 4.17
CA LEU A 148 8.24 -18.92 4.25
C LEU A 148 8.04 -17.42 4.14
N LYS A 149 7.24 -16.94 3.18
CA LYS A 149 7.07 -15.50 2.97
C LYS A 149 6.55 -14.79 4.23
N PRO A 150 5.43 -15.21 4.87
CA PRO A 150 4.99 -14.59 6.11
C PRO A 150 6.04 -14.67 7.23
N ALA A 151 6.65 -15.85 7.44
CA ALA A 151 7.63 -16.03 8.51
C ALA A 151 8.86 -15.13 8.36
N LEU A 152 9.35 -14.95 7.13
CA LEU A 152 10.49 -14.09 6.84
C LEU A 152 10.13 -12.60 6.97
N GLU A 153 8.96 -12.19 6.46
CA GLU A 153 8.46 -10.81 6.62
C GLU A 153 8.27 -10.44 8.10
N GLU A 154 7.80 -11.38 8.93
CA GLU A 154 7.64 -11.19 10.38
C GLU A 154 8.97 -11.00 11.11
N LEU A 155 10.00 -11.77 10.76
CA LEU A 155 11.36 -11.59 11.28
C LEU A 155 11.91 -10.22 10.92
N ILE A 156 11.69 -9.77 9.68
CA ILE A 156 12.14 -8.46 9.20
C ILE A 156 11.42 -7.35 9.96
N ASP A 157 10.09 -7.44 10.12
CA ASP A 157 9.30 -6.47 10.88
C ASP A 157 9.76 -6.39 12.34
N TYR A 158 9.99 -7.55 12.98
CA TYR A 158 10.50 -7.61 14.35
C TYR A 158 11.87 -6.92 14.47
N PHE A 159 12.80 -7.22 13.55
CA PHE A 159 14.11 -6.58 13.51
C PHE A 159 14.02 -5.06 13.40
N ILE A 160 13.25 -4.56 12.43
CA ILE A 160 13.12 -3.11 12.16
C ILE A 160 12.52 -2.39 13.37
N VAL A 161 11.52 -2.99 14.02
CA VAL A 161 10.83 -2.38 15.17
C VAL A 161 11.69 -2.44 16.43
N GLN A 162 12.32 -3.58 16.72
CA GLN A 162 13.01 -3.82 18.00
C GLN A 162 14.47 -3.37 18.02
N TYR A 163 15.16 -3.45 16.87
CA TYR A 163 16.62 -3.23 16.81
C TYR A 163 17.03 -1.97 16.04
N CYS A 164 16.10 -1.33 15.32
CA CYS A 164 16.41 -0.22 14.42
C CYS A 164 15.63 1.06 14.73
N GLY A 165 15.09 1.21 15.95
CA GLY A 165 14.30 2.39 16.34
C GLY A 165 15.00 3.73 16.08
N ASP A 166 16.32 3.80 16.28
CA ASP A 166 17.17 4.96 16.02
C ASP A 166 17.44 5.22 14.52
N LEU A 167 17.32 4.19 13.68
CA LEU A 167 17.49 4.29 12.23
C LEU A 167 16.18 4.58 11.50
N ASN A 168 15.04 4.34 12.14
CA ASN A 168 13.73 4.47 11.53
C ASN A 168 13.37 5.94 11.32
N GLU A 169 12.90 6.28 10.11
CA GLU A 169 12.47 7.66 9.79
C GLU A 169 11.13 8.04 10.46
N ALA A 170 10.45 7.06 11.06
CA ALA A 170 9.22 7.21 11.82
C ALA A 170 9.29 6.32 13.07
N HIS A 171 8.65 6.74 14.16
CA HIS A 171 8.44 5.85 15.30
C HIS A 171 7.53 4.69 14.89
N LEU A 172 7.97 3.45 15.10
CA LEU A 172 7.20 2.25 14.79
C LEU A 172 6.94 1.50 16.10
N PRO A 173 5.72 1.54 16.66
CA PRO A 173 5.48 1.00 17.99
C PRO A 173 5.47 -0.52 17.98
N GLU A 174 5.96 -1.14 19.06
CA GLU A 174 6.02 -2.60 19.22
C GLU A 174 4.64 -3.27 19.14
N THR A 175 3.59 -2.52 19.49
CA THR A 175 2.21 -2.99 19.47
C THR A 175 1.75 -3.44 18.08
N ILE A 176 2.39 -3.01 16.99
CA ILE A 176 2.06 -3.50 15.65
C ILE A 176 2.46 -4.96 15.43
N LEU A 177 3.44 -5.47 16.18
CA LEU A 177 3.96 -6.84 16.03
C LEU A 177 2.93 -7.88 16.47
N LYS A 178 1.97 -7.53 17.35
CA LYS A 178 0.90 -8.46 17.78
C LYS A 178 -0.05 -8.86 16.65
N TYR A 179 -0.01 -8.18 15.50
CA TYR A 179 -0.83 -8.49 14.32
C TYR A 179 -0.17 -9.48 13.36
N GLN A 180 1.08 -9.88 13.62
CA GLN A 180 1.78 -10.92 12.85
C GLN A 180 1.03 -12.26 12.94
N GLY A 181 1.00 -13.01 11.84
CA GLY A 181 0.35 -14.32 11.73
C GLY A 181 -1.19 -14.35 11.84
N LEU A 182 -1.86 -13.21 12.09
CA LEU A 182 -3.31 -13.17 12.24
C LEU A 182 -4.02 -12.92 10.89
N PRO A 183 -5.09 -13.63 10.54
CA PRO A 183 -5.90 -13.25 9.37
C PRO A 183 -6.65 -11.94 9.65
N VAL A 184 -6.75 -11.05 8.65
CA VAL A 184 -7.31 -9.69 8.79
C VAL A 184 -8.75 -9.73 9.32
N GLU A 185 -9.52 -10.75 8.94
CA GLU A 185 -10.92 -10.94 9.35
C GLU A 185 -11.08 -11.21 10.84
N LYS A 186 -10.01 -11.64 11.53
CA LYS A 186 -10.00 -11.86 12.99
C LYS A 186 -9.47 -10.65 13.77
N ILE A 187 -9.10 -9.58 13.08
CA ILE A 187 -8.49 -8.39 13.70
C ILE A 187 -9.55 -7.30 13.87
N ASN A 188 -9.53 -6.62 15.02
CA ASN A 188 -10.24 -5.36 15.18
C ASN A 188 -9.52 -4.27 14.36
N LEU A 189 -10.05 -3.95 13.17
CA LEU A 189 -9.44 -2.98 12.26
C LEU A 189 -9.26 -1.59 12.85
N ALA A 190 -10.18 -1.15 13.72
CA ALA A 190 -10.07 0.16 14.37
C ALA A 190 -8.85 0.20 15.31
N GLN A 191 -8.66 -0.85 16.11
CA GLN A 191 -7.50 -0.96 17.00
C GLN A 191 -6.20 -1.11 16.21
N MET A 192 -6.20 -1.90 15.13
CA MET A 192 -5.02 -2.04 14.26
C MET A 192 -4.64 -0.70 13.63
N ALA A 193 -5.62 0.05 13.13
CA ALA A 193 -5.35 1.38 12.59
C ALA A 193 -4.77 2.32 13.65
N ALA A 194 -5.32 2.32 14.87
CA ALA A 194 -4.79 3.12 15.97
C ALA A 194 -3.35 2.74 16.34
N ASP A 195 -3.05 1.45 16.42
CA ASP A 195 -1.71 0.97 16.80
C ASP A 195 -0.66 1.25 15.72
N TYR A 196 -1.00 1.09 14.44
CA TYR A 196 -0.06 1.39 13.35
C TYR A 196 0.18 2.89 13.18
N LEU A 197 -0.88 3.71 13.29
CA LEU A 197 -0.79 5.14 13.04
C LEU A 197 -0.28 5.91 14.25
N ASP A 198 -0.51 5.40 15.46
CA ASP A 198 0.10 5.88 16.70
C ASP A 198 0.05 7.41 16.82
N PHE A 199 -1.18 7.93 16.76
CA PHE A 199 -1.46 9.35 16.64
C PHE A 199 -0.96 10.18 17.82
N ASP A 200 -0.73 9.55 18.97
CA ASP A 200 -0.17 10.21 20.16
C ASP A 200 1.28 10.70 19.92
N HIS A 201 1.96 10.14 18.92
CA HIS A 201 3.31 10.54 18.50
C HIS A 201 3.33 11.29 17.15
N GLU A 202 2.18 11.75 16.68
CA GLU A 202 2.04 12.50 15.42
C GLU A 202 1.66 13.95 15.69
N GLY A 203 2.04 14.85 14.76
CA GLY A 203 1.75 16.29 14.88
C GLY A 203 0.37 16.68 14.35
N GLU A 204 -0.25 15.80 13.59
CA GLU A 204 -1.52 16.04 12.91
C GLU A 204 -2.71 16.08 13.88
N SER A 205 -3.69 16.92 13.55
CA SER A 205 -4.95 16.97 14.32
C SER A 205 -5.86 15.81 13.93
N VAL A 206 -5.98 14.83 14.83
CA VAL A 206 -6.81 13.63 14.62
C VAL A 206 -7.98 13.58 15.58
N TYR A 207 -9.16 13.26 15.06
CA TYR A 207 -10.40 13.12 15.81
C TYR A 207 -10.84 11.66 15.81
N THR A 208 -10.84 11.03 16.99
CA THR A 208 -11.34 9.67 17.23
C THR A 208 -12.64 9.68 18.04
N ASN A 209 -12.89 10.73 18.81
CA ASN A 209 -14.15 10.94 19.54
C ASN A 209 -15.03 11.98 18.84
N PHE A 210 -16.02 11.51 18.09
CA PHE A 210 -16.95 12.35 17.33
C PHE A 210 -17.98 13.08 18.18
N VAL A 211 -18.16 12.70 19.45
CA VAL A 211 -19.04 13.43 20.39
C VAL A 211 -18.41 14.78 20.76
N THR A 212 -17.09 14.79 20.93
CA THR A 212 -16.32 15.99 21.30
C THR A 212 -15.74 16.73 20.09
N MET A 213 -15.77 16.13 18.90
CA MET A 213 -15.31 16.78 17.67
C MET A 213 -16.15 18.03 17.36
N PRO A 214 -15.54 19.19 17.03
CA PRO A 214 -16.30 20.37 16.65
C PRO A 214 -17.23 20.10 15.46
N SER A 215 -18.52 20.38 15.63
CA SER A 215 -19.57 20.03 14.65
C SER A 215 -19.32 20.60 13.24
N HIS A 216 -18.74 21.81 13.16
CA HIS A 216 -18.39 22.43 11.89
C HIS A 216 -17.25 21.69 11.16
N LYS A 217 -16.28 21.11 11.87
CA LYS A 217 -15.21 20.30 11.28
C LYS A 217 -15.75 18.98 10.75
N LEU A 218 -16.60 18.30 11.53
CA LEU A 218 -17.26 17.08 11.09
C LEU A 218 -18.11 17.33 9.84
N LYS A 219 -18.87 18.44 9.83
CA LYS A 219 -19.63 18.88 8.66
C LYS A 219 -18.73 19.15 7.45
N ASN A 220 -17.59 19.82 7.64
CA ASN A 220 -16.64 20.11 6.56
C ASN A 220 -16.06 18.81 5.97
N ALA A 221 -15.60 17.88 6.80
CA ALA A 221 -15.08 16.59 6.34
C ALA A 221 -16.15 15.82 5.56
N ALA A 222 -17.36 15.72 6.12
CA ALA A 222 -18.50 15.04 5.51
C ALA A 222 -18.96 15.69 4.19
N GLN A 223 -18.82 17.02 4.06
CA GLN A 223 -19.15 17.73 2.82
C GLN A 223 -18.05 17.58 1.77
N SER A 224 -16.79 17.55 2.19
CA SER A 224 -15.62 17.65 1.32
C SER A 224 -15.12 16.31 0.78
N PHE A 225 -14.86 15.31 1.64
CA PHE A 225 -14.21 14.07 1.22
C PHE A 225 -14.73 12.79 1.88
N LEU A 226 -15.24 12.88 3.12
CA LEU A 226 -15.73 11.73 3.87
C LEU A 226 -17.17 11.42 3.50
N LYS A 227 -17.37 10.53 2.53
CA LYS A 227 -18.68 10.08 2.04
C LYS A 227 -18.87 8.57 2.30
N PRO A 228 -19.00 8.15 3.57
CA PRO A 228 -19.18 6.75 3.94
C PRO A 228 -20.53 6.23 3.42
N LYS A 229 -20.58 4.94 3.02
CA LYS A 229 -21.85 4.26 2.76
C LYS A 229 -22.61 4.02 4.06
N LYS A 230 -23.91 3.76 3.93
CA LYS A 230 -24.75 3.35 5.06
C LYS A 230 -24.15 2.09 5.70
N GLY A 231 -23.91 2.15 7.01
CA GLY A 231 -23.35 1.03 7.78
C GLY A 231 -21.84 1.07 7.97
N GLU A 232 -21.12 1.95 7.27
CA GLU A 232 -19.69 2.16 7.54
C GLU A 232 -19.49 2.87 8.89
N THR A 233 -18.56 2.35 9.68
CA THR A 233 -18.14 2.92 10.96
C THR A 233 -16.84 3.68 10.76
N ILE A 234 -16.84 4.97 11.08
CA ILE A 234 -15.65 5.83 10.97
C ILE A 234 -14.76 5.56 12.19
N PHE A 235 -13.48 5.30 11.96
CA PHE A 235 -12.49 5.10 13.02
C PHE A 235 -11.89 6.42 13.49
N PHE A 236 -11.49 7.27 12.55
CA PHE A 236 -10.92 8.58 12.84
C PHE A 236 -11.07 9.52 11.64
N ILE A 237 -10.87 10.81 11.88
CA ILE A 237 -10.68 11.84 10.86
C ILE A 237 -9.39 12.60 11.18
N CYS A 238 -8.46 12.65 10.24
CA CYS A 238 -7.23 13.42 10.30
C CYS A 238 -7.37 14.70 9.45
N ASP A 239 -7.14 15.86 10.06
CA ASP A 239 -7.23 17.18 9.41
C ASP A 239 -5.86 17.61 8.89
N LEU A 240 -5.77 17.76 7.57
CA LEU A 240 -4.57 18.24 6.87
C LEU A 240 -4.77 19.66 6.31
N SER A 241 -5.83 20.35 6.71
CA SER A 241 -6.09 21.72 6.27
C SER A 241 -5.08 22.66 6.91
N VAL A 242 -4.48 23.56 6.13
CA VAL A 242 -3.51 24.57 6.63
C VAL A 242 -4.06 25.40 7.81
N LEU A 243 -5.36 25.73 7.79
CA LEU A 243 -6.04 26.47 8.85
C LEU A 243 -6.86 25.58 9.80
N GLY A 244 -6.67 24.27 9.78
CA GLY A 244 -7.39 23.32 10.65
C GLY A 244 -8.90 23.29 10.42
N SER A 245 -9.36 23.51 9.18
CA SER A 245 -10.78 23.56 8.82
C SER A 245 -11.42 22.18 8.62
N CYS A 246 -10.64 21.11 8.53
CA CYS A 246 -11.07 19.75 8.19
C CYS A 246 -11.75 19.61 6.81
N LYS A 247 -11.38 20.47 5.85
CA LYS A 247 -11.82 20.37 4.45
C LYS A 247 -10.88 19.52 3.60
N ASP A 248 -9.61 19.46 4.00
CA ASP A 248 -8.58 18.59 3.44
C ASP A 248 -8.08 17.68 4.57
N GLY A 249 -7.74 16.45 4.25
CA GLY A 249 -7.52 15.43 5.26
C GLY A 249 -7.74 14.02 4.75
N PHE A 250 -7.70 13.06 5.68
CA PHE A 250 -8.07 11.68 5.40
C PHE A 250 -8.80 11.05 6.58
N ALA A 251 -9.55 10.01 6.31
CA ALA A 251 -10.35 9.29 7.29
C ALA A 251 -10.42 7.82 6.90
N MET A 252 -10.41 6.94 7.90
CA MET A 252 -10.60 5.51 7.70
C MET A 252 -11.93 5.06 8.29
N THR A 253 -12.58 4.15 7.59
CA THR A 253 -13.74 3.39 8.08
C THR A 253 -13.36 1.91 8.17
N ASN A 254 -14.32 1.05 8.51
CA ASN A 254 -14.14 -0.40 8.42
C ASN A 254 -14.07 -0.94 6.97
N GLU A 255 -14.37 -0.12 5.96
CA GLU A 255 -14.44 -0.54 4.55
C GLU A 255 -13.51 0.24 3.62
N CYS A 256 -13.16 1.48 3.97
CA CYS A 256 -12.60 2.42 3.02
C CYS A 256 -11.69 3.47 3.68
N LEU A 257 -10.61 3.81 2.96
CA LEU A 257 -9.83 5.03 3.20
C LEU A 257 -10.37 6.14 2.29
N TYR A 258 -10.77 7.25 2.89
CA TYR A 258 -11.20 8.49 2.21
C TYR A 258 -10.15 9.56 2.40
N TRP A 259 -9.84 10.33 1.36
CA TRP A 259 -8.93 11.47 1.52
C TRP A 259 -9.19 12.58 0.52
N LYS A 260 -8.68 13.77 0.83
CA LYS A 260 -8.58 14.89 -0.10
C LYS A 260 -7.36 15.72 0.27
N MET A 261 -6.45 15.83 -0.69
CA MET A 261 -5.28 16.69 -0.58
C MET A 261 -5.65 18.12 -0.94
N PRO A 262 -4.90 19.14 -0.46
CA PRO A 262 -5.12 20.52 -0.88
C PRO A 262 -5.11 20.66 -2.40
N LEU A 263 -6.09 21.39 -2.95
CA LEU A 263 -6.28 21.62 -4.39
C LEU A 263 -6.61 20.37 -5.23
N GLU A 264 -6.73 19.20 -4.61
CA GLU A 264 -7.10 17.96 -5.27
C GLU A 264 -8.60 17.64 -5.13
N LYS A 265 -9.09 16.78 -6.01
CA LYS A 265 -10.43 16.19 -5.86
C LYS A 265 -10.42 15.17 -4.70
N PRO A 266 -11.55 14.98 -4.01
CA PRO A 266 -11.67 13.91 -3.04
C PRO A 266 -11.50 12.55 -3.70
N GLN A 267 -10.78 11.68 -3.02
CA GLN A 267 -10.41 10.33 -3.43
C GLN A 267 -10.85 9.33 -2.37
N ARG A 268 -10.93 8.06 -2.77
CA ARG A 268 -11.22 6.96 -1.86
C ARG A 268 -10.73 5.64 -2.42
N VAL A 269 -10.39 4.70 -1.56
CA VAL A 269 -10.11 3.31 -1.91
C VAL A 269 -10.80 2.38 -0.91
N TYR A 270 -11.61 1.46 -1.41
CA TYR A 270 -12.15 0.37 -0.58
C TYR A 270 -11.03 -0.64 -0.35
N TYR A 271 -10.90 -1.20 0.85
CA TYR A 271 -9.80 -2.11 1.17
C TYR A 271 -9.77 -3.34 0.24
N LYS A 272 -10.95 -3.86 -0.13
CA LYS A 272 -11.07 -4.94 -1.13
C LYS A 272 -10.57 -4.61 -2.55
N ASN A 273 -10.39 -3.32 -2.86
CA ASN A 273 -9.88 -2.82 -4.14
C ASN A 273 -8.47 -2.21 -3.97
N LEU A 274 -7.82 -2.41 -2.83
CA LEU A 274 -6.47 -1.92 -2.58
C LEU A 274 -5.49 -2.84 -3.32
N GLU A 275 -4.94 -2.36 -4.43
CA GLU A 275 -4.03 -3.14 -5.28
C GLU A 275 -2.58 -2.82 -4.93
N GLU A 276 -2.26 -1.54 -4.69
CA GLU A 276 -0.89 -1.09 -4.54
C GLU A 276 -0.77 0.09 -3.57
N VAL A 277 0.27 0.05 -2.74
CA VAL A 277 0.76 1.22 -2.00
C VAL A 277 2.26 1.33 -2.20
N LYS A 278 2.72 2.47 -2.73
CA LYS A 278 4.13 2.72 -3.01
C LYS A 278 4.61 3.95 -2.28
N ARG A 279 5.75 3.82 -1.61
CA ARG A 279 6.52 4.95 -1.11
C ARG A 279 7.15 5.72 -2.27
N GLN A 280 7.11 7.04 -2.16
CA GLN A 280 7.98 7.98 -2.87
C GLN A 280 8.84 8.69 -1.81
N GLU A 281 9.65 9.66 -2.21
CA GLU A 281 10.59 10.31 -1.28
C GLU A 281 9.88 10.87 -0.03
N ASP A 282 8.88 11.72 -0.24
CA ASP A 282 8.15 12.40 0.85
C ASP A 282 6.66 12.00 0.95
N TRP A 283 6.11 11.31 -0.06
CA TRP A 283 4.69 10.96 -0.13
C TRP A 283 4.49 9.48 -0.46
N ILE A 284 3.23 9.04 -0.53
CA ILE A 284 2.89 7.70 -1.02
C ILE A 284 1.87 7.79 -2.16
N THR A 285 1.80 6.74 -2.96
CA THR A 285 0.70 6.54 -3.90
C THR A 285 -0.11 5.33 -3.48
N ILE A 286 -1.43 5.45 -3.58
CA ILE A 286 -2.40 4.41 -3.26
C ILE A 286 -3.18 4.14 -4.55
N ASN A 287 -2.98 2.95 -5.13
CA ASN A 287 -3.43 2.61 -6.49
C ASN A 287 -3.02 3.68 -7.54
N GLY A 288 -1.80 4.20 -7.42
CA GLY A 288 -1.28 5.26 -8.30
C GLY A 288 -1.83 6.66 -8.02
N ILE A 289 -2.73 6.83 -7.05
CA ILE A 289 -3.30 8.13 -6.67
C ILE A 289 -2.46 8.74 -5.55
N PHE A 290 -2.13 10.02 -5.68
CA PHE A 290 -1.33 10.78 -4.72
C PHE A 290 -1.99 10.86 -3.33
N PHE A 291 -1.19 10.62 -2.30
CA PHE A 291 -1.53 10.82 -0.89
C PHE A 291 -0.32 11.39 -0.15
N ASN A 292 -0.55 12.40 0.68
CA ASN A 292 0.50 12.97 1.52
C ASN A 292 -0.03 13.53 2.85
N ALA A 293 0.58 13.11 3.95
CA ALA A 293 0.49 13.73 5.27
C ALA A 293 1.91 14.15 5.71
N SER A 294 2.33 13.90 6.96
CA SER A 294 3.75 13.91 7.31
C SER A 294 4.48 12.67 6.81
N LYS A 295 5.81 12.75 6.73
CA LYS A 295 6.68 11.62 6.39
C LYS A 295 6.49 10.42 7.33
N SER A 296 6.29 10.68 8.63
CA SER A 296 6.02 9.66 9.64
C SER A 296 4.69 8.96 9.35
N LEU A 297 3.61 9.75 9.24
CA LEU A 297 2.27 9.22 9.03
C LEU A 297 2.12 8.52 7.67
N ASN A 298 2.83 8.99 6.64
CA ASN A 298 2.89 8.34 5.33
C ASN A 298 3.50 6.92 5.42
N LEU A 299 4.61 6.75 6.13
CA LEU A 299 5.25 5.45 6.33
C LEU A 299 4.35 4.51 7.14
N LYS A 300 3.79 5.00 8.25
CA LYS A 300 2.87 4.25 9.11
C LYS A 300 1.60 3.81 8.35
N LEU A 301 0.99 4.72 7.59
CA LEU A 301 -0.19 4.42 6.78
C LEU A 301 0.14 3.42 5.68
N MET A 302 1.29 3.54 5.01
CA MET A 302 1.70 2.55 4.01
C MET A 302 1.81 1.15 4.62
N ARG A 303 2.46 1.00 5.79
CA ARG A 303 2.59 -0.31 6.45
C ARG A 303 1.23 -0.86 6.89
N LEU A 304 0.35 -0.01 7.42
CA LEU A 304 -1.04 -0.39 7.74
C LEU A 304 -1.80 -0.89 6.50
N LEU A 305 -1.75 -0.14 5.39
CA LEU A 305 -2.48 -0.51 4.18
C LEU A 305 -1.90 -1.78 3.54
N LYS A 306 -0.56 -1.97 3.53
CA LYS A 306 0.06 -3.23 3.11
C LYS A 306 -0.41 -4.40 3.98
N ARG A 307 -0.55 -4.19 5.29
CA ARG A 307 -1.06 -5.20 6.23
C ARG A 307 -2.53 -5.57 5.97
N MET A 308 -3.35 -4.59 5.58
CA MET A 308 -4.76 -4.78 5.24
C MET A 308 -4.99 -5.40 3.85
N ARG A 309 -4.03 -5.25 2.93
CA ARG A 309 -4.06 -5.87 1.60
C ARG A 309 -3.76 -7.38 1.65
N GLY A 310 -3.11 -7.84 2.72
CA GLY A 310 -2.68 -9.22 2.94
C GLY A 310 -3.83 -10.21 2.92
#